data_AF-A0ABD0ZL56-F1
#
_entry.id   AF-A0ABD0ZL56-F1
#
_cell.length_a   1.000
_cell.length_b   1.000
_cell.length_c   1.000
_cell.angle_alpha   90.00
_cell.angle_beta   90.00
_cell.angle_gamma   90.00
#
_symmetry.space_group_name_H-M   'P 1'
#
loop_
_entity.id
_entity.type
_entity.pdbx_description
1 polymer ?
#
loop_
_entity_poly.entity_id
_entity_poly.type
_entity_poly.pdbx_seq_one_letter_code
_entity_poly.pdbx_strand_id
1 'polypeptide(L)'
;MLSTLQPPRSLSLLPLRRFQTSKHIVSAASSSTASVTSPPQSQILTTRRSLLSGETTASEIAKSYLSRIRLTEPQLKCFLHVSENVLKDAQEIDQRIAKGEDLGPLAGVLIGVKDNICTQGMPSTAASKILEHYRPPIDATAMKKIKNLGGIVVGKTNMDEFGMGSTTEASAFQVTANPWDLGRVPGGSSGGSAAAVAARQCMVSLGSDTGGSVRQPASFCGVVGLKPTYGRVSRFGLMAYASSLDVIGCFGSTVADAGMLLHAISGYDRFDSTSSKQDVPEFQSQFLSVDHFEYLNH
;
A
#
# COMPACT_ATOMS: atom_id res chain seq x y z
N MET A 1 29.55 28.23 -41.24
CA MET A 1 28.74 28.38 -42.47
C MET A 1 27.55 27.45 -42.36
N LEU A 2 26.34 28.05 -42.39
CA LEU A 2 25.03 27.49 -42.78
C LEU A 2 24.53 26.28 -41.97
N SER A 3 23.61 26.42 -40.99
CA SER A 3 22.21 26.90 -41.05
C SER A 3 21.41 26.28 -42.19
N THR A 4 20.47 25.39 -41.86
CA THR A 4 19.12 25.40 -42.46
C THR A 4 18.07 24.87 -41.48
N LEU A 5 17.16 25.79 -41.14
CA LEU A 5 15.87 25.56 -40.49
C LEU A 5 14.86 24.93 -41.48
N GLN A 6 13.86 24.25 -40.90
CA GLN A 6 12.79 23.42 -41.49
C GLN A 6 11.82 24.13 -42.46
N PRO A 7 10.86 23.37 -43.03
CA PRO A 7 9.46 23.82 -42.89
C PRO A 7 8.51 22.74 -42.29
N PRO A 8 7.38 23.16 -41.69
CA PRO A 8 6.39 22.28 -41.08
C PRO A 8 5.53 21.55 -42.13
N ARG A 9 5.10 20.32 -41.80
CA ARG A 9 4.17 19.54 -42.65
C ARG A 9 2.78 20.19 -42.67
N SER A 10 2.26 20.48 -43.87
CA SER A 10 0.92 21.03 -44.07
C SER A 10 -0.17 20.01 -43.72
N LEU A 11 -1.15 20.42 -42.93
CA LEU A 11 -2.41 19.69 -42.75
C LEU A 11 -3.30 19.91 -43.97
N SER A 12 -3.58 18.85 -44.73
CA SER A 12 -4.55 18.85 -45.83
C SER A 12 -5.98 18.81 -45.28
N LEU A 13 -6.82 19.74 -45.76
CA LEU A 13 -8.26 19.85 -45.48
C LEU A 13 -9.01 18.59 -45.91
N LEU A 14 -9.70 17.94 -44.96
CA LEU A 14 -10.71 16.91 -45.22
C LEU A 14 -12.07 17.56 -45.56
N PRO A 15 -12.86 17.00 -46.50
CA PRO A 15 -14.13 17.61 -46.90
C PRO A 15 -15.24 17.41 -45.85
N LEU A 16 -15.98 18.48 -45.59
CA LEU A 16 -17.18 18.51 -44.73
C LEU A 16 -18.30 17.63 -45.34
N ARG A 17 -18.58 16.48 -44.72
CA ARG A 17 -19.81 15.73 -44.98
C ARG A 17 -20.98 16.36 -44.23
N ARG A 18 -21.99 16.83 -44.97
CA ARG A 18 -23.31 17.21 -44.44
C ARG A 18 -23.98 15.99 -43.82
N PHE A 19 -24.29 16.04 -42.53
CA PHE A 19 -25.17 15.07 -41.87
C PHE A 19 -26.63 15.44 -42.12
N GLN A 20 -27.37 14.54 -42.78
CA GLN A 20 -28.83 14.56 -42.82
C GLN A 20 -29.38 14.05 -41.49
N THR A 21 -30.29 14.79 -40.88
CA THR A 21 -31.00 14.38 -39.66
C THR A 21 -32.14 13.42 -40.02
N SER A 22 -31.98 12.13 -39.72
CA SER A 22 -33.11 11.20 -39.67
C SER A 22 -33.55 11.03 -38.22
N LYS A 23 -34.83 11.28 -37.94
CA LYS A 23 -35.46 11.09 -36.63
C LYS A 23 -35.61 9.59 -36.36
N HIS A 24 -34.67 8.99 -35.64
CA HIS A 24 -34.89 7.69 -35.01
C HIS A 24 -35.45 7.91 -33.60
N ILE A 25 -36.67 7.41 -33.39
CA ILE A 25 -37.32 7.30 -32.09
C ILE A 25 -36.50 6.29 -31.27
N VAL A 26 -35.82 6.80 -30.24
CA VAL A 26 -35.14 5.95 -29.24
C VAL A 26 -36.19 5.48 -28.25
N SER A 27 -36.48 4.18 -28.29
CA SER A 27 -37.19 3.46 -27.23
C SER A 27 -36.41 3.62 -25.92
N ALA A 28 -37.10 4.07 -24.88
CA ALA A 28 -36.54 4.25 -23.54
C ALA A 28 -36.11 2.88 -22.97
N ALA A 29 -34.81 2.58 -23.08
CA ALA A 29 -34.21 1.52 -22.28
C ALA A 29 -34.25 1.99 -20.82
N SER A 30 -34.91 1.19 -19.98
CA SER A 30 -34.97 1.36 -18.54
C SER A 30 -33.56 1.56 -17.98
N SER A 31 -33.29 2.75 -17.44
CA SER A 31 -32.08 3.03 -16.68
C SER A 31 -32.01 2.09 -15.48
N SER A 32 -31.12 1.11 -15.52
CA SER A 32 -30.71 0.43 -14.30
C SER A 32 -30.02 1.47 -13.45
N THR A 33 -30.66 1.84 -12.35
CA THR A 33 -30.03 2.60 -11.28
C THR A 33 -28.83 1.78 -10.81
N ALA A 34 -27.61 2.24 -11.13
CA ALA A 34 -26.42 1.73 -10.49
C ALA A 34 -26.67 1.82 -8.98
N SER A 35 -26.69 0.68 -8.30
CA SER A 35 -26.82 0.67 -6.85
C SER A 35 -25.68 1.54 -6.32
N VAL A 36 -26.03 2.57 -5.55
CA VAL A 36 -25.05 3.38 -4.84
C VAL A 36 -24.38 2.43 -3.85
N THR A 37 -23.23 1.85 -4.23
CA THR A 37 -22.39 1.10 -3.33
C THR A 37 -21.93 2.06 -2.25
N SER A 38 -22.21 1.74 -0.99
CA SER A 38 -21.68 2.50 0.13
C SER A 38 -20.16 2.66 -0.02
N PRO A 39 -19.59 3.82 0.36
CA PRO A 39 -18.15 4.02 0.26
C PRO A 39 -17.43 2.91 1.04
N PRO A 40 -16.26 2.46 0.56
CA PRO A 40 -15.50 1.42 1.25
C PRO A 40 -15.20 1.85 2.68
N GLN A 41 -15.51 0.97 3.64
CA GLN A 41 -15.24 1.20 5.06
C GLN A 41 -13.77 0.91 5.37
N SER A 42 -13.17 1.73 6.24
CA SER A 42 -11.80 1.54 6.73
C SER A 42 -11.62 0.14 7.31
N GLN A 43 -10.60 -0.57 6.83
CA GLN A 43 -10.28 -1.90 7.34
C GLN A 43 -9.70 -1.83 8.75
N ILE A 44 -8.85 -0.85 9.04
CA ILE A 44 -8.24 -0.69 10.38
C ILE A 44 -9.33 -0.45 11.44
N LEU A 45 -10.25 0.48 11.19
CA LEU A 45 -11.32 0.80 12.15
C LEU A 45 -12.31 -0.35 12.31
N THR A 46 -12.67 -1.01 11.20
CA THR A 46 -13.56 -2.17 11.24
C THR A 46 -12.95 -3.30 12.04
N THR A 47 -11.69 -3.64 11.77
CA THR A 47 -10.96 -4.68 12.52
C THR A 47 -10.84 -4.33 13.99
N ARG A 48 -10.43 -3.10 14.33
CA ARG A 48 -10.33 -2.67 15.71
C ARG A 48 -11.66 -2.83 16.45
N ARG A 49 -12.76 -2.35 15.85
CA ARG A 49 -14.10 -2.48 16.43
C ARG A 49 -14.47 -3.95 16.68
N SER A 50 -14.32 -4.81 15.67
CA SER A 50 -14.72 -6.22 15.79
C SER A 50 -13.85 -7.02 16.76
N LEU A 51 -12.58 -6.64 16.94
CA LEU A 51 -11.71 -7.21 17.98
C LEU A 51 -12.14 -6.76 19.39
N LEU A 52 -12.39 -5.46 19.58
CA LEU A 52 -12.77 -4.92 20.88
C LEU A 52 -14.17 -5.34 21.33
N SER A 53 -15.09 -5.58 20.38
CA SER A 53 -16.42 -6.11 20.69
C SER A 53 -16.46 -7.63 20.91
N GLY A 54 -15.36 -8.34 20.61
CA GLY A 54 -15.34 -9.80 20.63
C GLY A 54 -16.14 -10.47 19.51
N GLU A 55 -16.51 -9.74 18.45
CA GLU A 55 -17.20 -10.28 17.27
C GLU A 55 -16.31 -11.28 16.51
N THR A 56 -14.99 -11.06 16.53
CA THR A 56 -14.00 -11.95 15.94
C THR A 56 -12.67 -11.84 16.68
N THR A 57 -11.74 -12.74 16.37
CA THR A 57 -10.36 -12.75 16.88
C THR A 57 -9.36 -12.31 15.82
N ALA A 58 -8.20 -11.81 16.23
CA ALA A 58 -7.11 -11.48 15.33
C ALA A 58 -6.65 -12.73 14.58
N SER A 59 -6.66 -13.89 15.23
CA SER A 59 -6.36 -15.18 14.60
C SER A 59 -7.32 -15.54 13.47
N GLU A 60 -8.63 -15.32 13.63
CA GLU A 60 -9.62 -15.59 12.58
C GLU A 60 -9.45 -14.65 11.38
N ILE A 61 -9.23 -13.36 11.66
CA ILE A 61 -8.92 -12.38 10.61
C ILE A 61 -7.66 -12.81 9.85
N ALA A 62 -6.57 -13.12 10.57
CA ALA A 62 -5.32 -13.56 9.98
C ALA A 62 -5.48 -14.82 9.11
N LYS A 63 -6.26 -15.82 9.57
CA LYS A 63 -6.59 -17.02 8.77
C LYS A 63 -7.32 -16.68 7.47
N SER A 64 -8.24 -15.73 7.51
CA SER A 64 -8.99 -15.27 6.32
C SER A 64 -8.05 -14.64 5.29
N TYR A 65 -7.16 -13.75 5.72
CA TYR A 65 -6.17 -13.11 4.84
C TYR A 65 -5.14 -14.10 4.30
N LEU A 66 -4.62 -15.04 5.11
CA LEU A 66 -3.72 -16.10 4.64
C LEU A 66 -4.40 -17.02 3.62
N SER A 67 -5.69 -17.33 3.81
CA SER A 67 -6.47 -18.10 2.83
C SER A 67 -6.62 -17.32 1.52
N ARG A 68 -6.86 -16.01 1.59
CA ARG A 68 -6.92 -15.13 0.41
C ARG A 68 -5.60 -15.10 -0.34
N ILE A 69 -4.47 -14.96 0.36
CA ILE A 69 -3.11 -15.01 -0.21
C ILE A 69 -2.92 -16.33 -0.94
N ARG A 70 -3.17 -17.48 -0.29
CA ARG A 70 -3.02 -18.80 -0.88
C ARG A 70 -3.80 -18.97 -2.19
N LEU A 71 -5.01 -18.42 -2.27
CA LEU A 71 -5.88 -18.53 -3.45
C LEU A 71 -5.47 -17.61 -4.60
N THR A 72 -4.84 -16.47 -4.32
CA THR A 72 -4.65 -15.39 -5.31
C THR A 72 -3.19 -15.19 -5.74
N GLU A 73 -2.22 -15.50 -4.87
CA GLU A 73 -0.80 -15.36 -5.18
C GLU A 73 -0.29 -16.13 -6.40
N PRO A 74 -0.79 -17.35 -6.72
CA PRO A 74 -0.34 -18.05 -7.92
C PRO A 74 -0.53 -17.24 -9.22
N GLN A 75 -1.51 -16.33 -9.25
CA GLN A 75 -1.81 -15.47 -10.39
C GLN A 75 -1.22 -14.06 -10.23
N LEU A 76 -1.30 -13.49 -9.03
CA LEU A 76 -0.94 -12.09 -8.80
C LEU A 76 0.53 -11.86 -8.49
N LYS A 77 1.18 -12.80 -7.79
CA LYS A 77 2.61 -12.72 -7.43
C LYS A 77 2.98 -11.43 -6.69
N CYS A 78 2.15 -11.00 -5.73
CA CYS A 78 2.36 -9.76 -4.99
C CYS A 78 3.47 -9.87 -3.94
N PHE A 79 3.74 -11.06 -3.40
CA PHE A 79 4.70 -11.30 -2.32
C PHE A 79 5.91 -12.09 -2.80
N LEU A 80 7.11 -11.66 -2.38
CA LEU A 80 8.35 -12.43 -2.48
C LEU A 80 8.54 -13.36 -1.28
N HIS A 81 7.95 -12.99 -0.14
CA HIS A 81 7.99 -13.78 1.08
C HIS A 81 6.71 -13.55 1.87
N VAL A 82 6.04 -14.62 2.29
CA VAL A 82 4.93 -14.57 3.25
C VAL A 82 5.46 -15.12 4.57
N SER A 83 5.20 -14.40 5.68
CA SER A 83 5.71 -14.80 6.99
C SER A 83 4.97 -16.02 7.53
N GLU A 84 5.72 -16.96 8.10
CA GLU A 84 5.17 -18.11 8.81
C GLU A 84 4.61 -17.72 10.20
N ASN A 85 4.97 -16.54 10.71
CA ASN A 85 4.58 -16.08 12.04
C ASN A 85 3.23 -15.36 12.09
N VAL A 86 2.57 -15.09 10.96
CA VAL A 86 1.33 -14.29 10.91
C VAL A 86 0.26 -14.81 11.88
N LEU A 87 0.05 -16.12 11.95
CA LEU A 87 -0.92 -16.71 12.91
C LEU A 87 -0.44 -16.62 14.36
N LYS A 88 0.85 -16.77 14.60
CA LYS A 88 1.43 -16.68 15.94
C LYS A 88 1.28 -15.25 16.47
N ASP A 89 1.65 -14.25 15.66
CA ASP A 89 1.54 -12.84 16.01
C ASP A 89 0.06 -12.46 16.26
N ALA A 90 -0.87 -13.01 15.48
CA ALA A 90 -2.30 -12.83 15.69
C ALA A 90 -2.79 -13.44 17.02
N GLN A 91 -2.34 -14.65 17.36
CA GLN A 91 -2.65 -15.30 18.64
C GLN A 91 -2.10 -14.51 19.83
N GLU A 92 -0.92 -13.90 19.68
CA GLU A 92 -0.36 -13.02 20.72
C GLU A 92 -1.26 -11.79 20.94
N ILE A 93 -1.82 -11.19 19.88
CA ILE A 93 -2.83 -10.12 20.02
C ILE A 93 -4.08 -10.60 20.75
N ASP A 94 -4.61 -11.78 20.40
CA ASP A 94 -5.78 -12.36 21.08
C ASP A 94 -5.54 -12.58 22.58
N GLN A 95 -4.36 -13.07 22.95
CA GLN A 95 -3.97 -13.25 24.36
C GLN A 95 -3.89 -11.92 25.11
N ARG A 96 -3.40 -10.86 24.46
CA ARG A 96 -3.31 -9.53 25.06
C ARG A 96 -4.69 -8.88 25.22
N ILE A 97 -5.61 -9.09 24.26
CA ILE A 97 -7.04 -8.71 24.38
C ILE A 97 -7.64 -9.37 25.62
N ALA A 98 -7.47 -10.68 25.77
CA ALA A 98 -8.02 -11.45 26.90
C ALA A 98 -7.49 -10.99 28.27
N LYS A 99 -6.29 -10.39 28.30
CA LYS A 99 -5.68 -9.81 29.51
C LYS A 99 -6.08 -8.35 29.76
N GLY A 100 -6.83 -7.72 28.85
CA GLY A 100 -7.19 -6.30 28.95
C GLY A 100 -6.00 -5.35 28.75
N GLU A 101 -4.98 -5.77 28.01
CA GLU A 101 -3.83 -4.91 27.71
C GLU A 101 -4.16 -3.89 26.59
N ASP A 102 -3.54 -2.71 26.63
CA ASP A 102 -3.55 -1.81 25.47
C ASP A 102 -2.69 -2.38 24.33
N LEU A 103 -3.31 -2.55 23.17
CA LEU A 103 -2.73 -3.23 22.02
C LEU A 103 -2.09 -2.28 21.02
N GLY A 104 -2.33 -0.97 21.18
CA GLY A 104 -1.98 0.04 20.20
C GLY A 104 -2.97 0.12 19.02
N PRO A 105 -2.80 1.13 18.15
CA PRO A 105 -3.74 1.44 17.07
C PRO A 105 -3.68 0.48 15.88
N LEU A 106 -2.64 -0.35 15.76
CA LEU A 106 -2.48 -1.31 14.65
C LEU A 106 -2.72 -2.76 15.07
N ALA A 107 -3.23 -2.99 16.28
CA ALA A 107 -3.57 -4.32 16.77
C ALA A 107 -4.46 -5.10 15.79
N GLY A 108 -3.99 -6.27 15.36
CA GLY A 108 -4.70 -7.13 14.41
C GLY A 108 -4.72 -6.64 12.96
N VAL A 109 -4.05 -5.51 12.66
CA VAL A 109 -3.93 -4.99 11.29
C VAL A 109 -2.87 -5.78 10.53
N LEU A 110 -3.28 -6.38 9.40
CA LEU A 110 -2.39 -7.13 8.51
C LEU A 110 -1.70 -6.20 7.50
N ILE A 111 -0.37 -6.13 7.56
CA ILE A 111 0.45 -5.16 6.83
C ILE A 111 1.41 -5.86 5.87
N GLY A 112 1.32 -5.54 4.58
CA GLY A 112 2.35 -5.91 3.59
C GLY A 112 3.51 -4.90 3.59
N VAL A 113 4.75 -5.34 3.40
CA VAL A 113 5.93 -4.45 3.46
C VAL A 113 6.75 -4.59 2.20
N LYS A 114 6.99 -3.50 1.46
CA LYS A 114 7.87 -3.53 0.28
C LYS A 114 9.25 -4.09 0.61
N ASP A 115 9.78 -4.91 -0.30
CA ASP A 115 10.96 -5.73 0.01
C ASP A 115 12.26 -4.94 0.27
N ASN A 116 12.35 -3.67 -0.19
CA ASN A 116 13.47 -2.78 0.10
C ASN A 116 13.40 -2.07 1.46
N ILE A 117 12.41 -2.39 2.29
CA ILE A 117 12.33 -1.96 3.68
C ILE A 117 12.84 -3.10 4.55
N CYS A 118 13.91 -2.84 5.31
CA CYS A 118 14.53 -3.84 6.18
C CYS A 118 13.59 -4.27 7.30
N THR A 119 13.36 -5.57 7.40
CA THR A 119 12.56 -6.20 8.45
C THR A 119 13.37 -7.33 9.09
N GLN A 120 13.77 -7.17 10.35
CA GLN A 120 14.48 -8.19 11.11
C GLN A 120 13.61 -9.44 11.21
N GLY A 121 14.23 -10.60 10.95
CA GLY A 121 13.55 -11.90 10.90
C GLY A 121 12.93 -12.25 9.55
N MET A 122 13.04 -11.38 8.54
CA MET A 122 12.55 -11.63 7.17
C MET A 122 13.63 -11.32 6.12
N PRO A 123 13.56 -11.90 4.90
CA PRO A 123 14.34 -11.42 3.75
C PRO A 123 14.14 -9.93 3.50
N SER A 124 15.14 -9.28 2.91
CA SER A 124 14.99 -7.96 2.27
C SER A 124 15.90 -7.92 1.05
N THR A 125 15.39 -8.37 -0.09
CA THR A 125 16.21 -8.60 -1.28
C THR A 125 16.21 -7.43 -2.25
N ALA A 126 15.35 -6.42 -2.01
CA ALA A 126 15.04 -5.35 -2.96
C ALA A 126 14.66 -5.89 -4.35
N ALA A 127 14.02 -7.07 -4.39
CA ALA A 127 13.73 -7.83 -5.61
C ALA A 127 14.96 -8.11 -6.50
N SER A 128 16.16 -8.16 -5.91
CA SER A 128 17.43 -8.42 -6.60
C SER A 128 18.03 -9.76 -6.22
N LYS A 129 18.65 -10.43 -7.20
CA LYS A 129 19.48 -11.62 -6.95
C LYS A 129 20.78 -11.31 -6.19
N ILE A 130 21.25 -10.06 -6.23
CA ILE A 130 22.43 -9.62 -5.45
C ILE A 130 22.18 -9.77 -3.95
N LEU A 131 20.94 -9.57 -3.49
CA LEU A 131 20.55 -9.64 -2.09
C LEU A 131 19.63 -10.84 -1.77
N GLU A 132 19.59 -11.86 -2.61
CA GLU A 132 18.67 -13.02 -2.46
C GLU A 132 18.75 -13.67 -1.07
N HIS A 133 19.96 -13.76 -0.51
CA HIS A 133 20.22 -14.36 0.80
C HIS A 133 20.37 -13.33 1.93
N TYR A 134 20.18 -12.04 1.64
CA TYR A 134 20.30 -11.00 2.67
C TYR A 134 19.16 -11.10 3.69
N ARG A 135 19.55 -11.02 4.96
CA ARG A 135 18.66 -10.95 6.12
C ARG A 135 19.13 -9.75 6.96
N PRO A 136 18.35 -8.67 7.05
CA PRO A 136 18.76 -7.50 7.83
C PRO A 136 18.96 -7.86 9.30
N PRO A 137 20.03 -7.37 9.95
CA PRO A 137 20.25 -7.60 11.37
C PRO A 137 19.33 -6.75 12.26
N ILE A 138 18.69 -5.73 11.70
CA ILE A 138 17.85 -4.76 12.41
C ILE A 138 16.60 -4.41 11.59
N ASP A 139 15.55 -3.99 12.30
CA ASP A 139 14.37 -3.39 11.68
C ASP A 139 14.64 -1.97 11.19
N ALA A 140 14.03 -1.59 10.07
CA ALA A 140 13.83 -0.19 9.73
C ALA A 140 12.99 0.52 10.81
N THR A 141 13.16 1.83 10.96
CA THR A 141 12.43 2.58 12.01
C THR A 141 10.92 2.49 11.84
N ALA A 142 10.42 2.52 10.61
CA ALA A 142 9.00 2.31 10.31
C ALA A 142 8.51 0.91 10.76
N MET A 143 9.34 -0.12 10.60
CA MET A 143 9.00 -1.48 11.02
C MET A 143 8.99 -1.63 12.54
N LYS A 144 9.95 -1.01 13.23
CA LYS A 144 9.95 -0.97 14.70
C LYS A 144 8.68 -0.30 15.24
N LYS A 145 8.26 0.82 14.65
CA LYS A 145 7.01 1.51 15.01
C LYS A 145 5.79 0.61 14.78
N ILE A 146 5.69 -0.04 13.61
CA ILE A 146 4.59 -0.97 13.31
C ILE A 146 4.47 -2.08 14.34
N LYS A 147 5.58 -2.79 14.61
CA LYS A 147 5.60 -3.91 15.57
C LYS A 147 5.22 -3.44 16.98
N ASN A 148 5.73 -2.30 17.41
CA ASN A 148 5.41 -1.71 18.72
C ASN A 148 3.93 -1.32 18.87
N LEU A 149 3.26 -0.97 17.77
CA LEU A 149 1.85 -0.56 17.75
C LEU A 149 0.89 -1.74 17.49
N GLY A 150 1.39 -2.98 17.55
CA GLY A 150 0.59 -4.20 17.43
C GLY A 150 0.29 -4.65 15.99
N GLY A 151 0.95 -4.06 14.99
CA GLY A 151 0.76 -4.42 13.59
C GLY A 151 1.38 -5.77 13.24
N ILE A 152 0.66 -6.57 12.46
CA ILE A 152 1.07 -7.92 12.05
C ILE A 152 1.63 -7.86 10.63
N VAL A 153 2.90 -8.25 10.47
CA VAL A 153 3.59 -8.19 9.17
C VAL A 153 3.30 -9.45 8.38
N VAL A 154 2.50 -9.32 7.32
CA VAL A 154 2.11 -10.44 6.45
C VAL A 154 3.30 -11.00 5.70
N GLY A 155 4.19 -10.12 5.22
CA GLY A 155 5.32 -10.53 4.40
C GLY A 155 5.95 -9.39 3.61
N LYS A 156 6.89 -9.76 2.74
CA LYS A 156 7.61 -8.86 1.85
C LYS A 156 6.96 -8.85 0.47
N THR A 157 6.46 -7.68 0.07
CA THR A 157 5.82 -7.45 -1.23
C THR A 157 6.87 -7.20 -2.32
N ASN A 158 6.58 -7.71 -3.52
CA ASN A 158 7.42 -7.60 -4.70
C ASN A 158 7.52 -6.15 -5.21
N MET A 159 8.57 -5.89 -5.97
CA MET A 159 8.92 -4.57 -6.47
C MET A 159 9.84 -4.66 -7.69
N ASP A 160 10.01 -3.57 -8.43
CA ASP A 160 11.14 -3.46 -9.37
C ASP A 160 12.46 -3.56 -8.60
N GLU A 161 13.46 -4.20 -9.21
CA GLU A 161 14.79 -4.38 -8.62
C GLU A 161 15.40 -3.05 -8.15
N PHE A 162 15.82 -2.98 -6.88
CA PHE A 162 16.31 -1.76 -6.21
C PHE A 162 15.39 -0.52 -6.28
N GLY A 163 14.12 -0.72 -6.62
CA GLY A 163 13.15 0.36 -6.77
C GLY A 163 13.21 1.07 -8.13
N MET A 164 14.01 0.56 -9.07
CA MET A 164 14.27 1.16 -10.38
C MET A 164 13.32 0.59 -11.44
N GLY A 165 12.16 1.22 -11.56
CA GLY A 165 11.16 0.85 -12.55
C GLY A 165 9.80 1.41 -12.20
N SER A 166 8.86 1.28 -13.14
CA SER A 166 7.49 1.77 -13.01
C SER A 166 6.45 0.73 -13.40
N THR A 167 6.82 -0.56 -13.40
CA THR A 167 5.93 -1.66 -13.82
C THR A 167 6.02 -2.91 -12.95
N THR A 168 7.04 -3.05 -12.10
CA THR A 168 7.35 -4.27 -11.31
C THR A 168 7.78 -5.46 -12.17
N GLU A 169 7.97 -5.27 -13.47
CA GLU A 169 8.47 -6.31 -14.39
C GLU A 169 9.98 -6.54 -14.24
N ALA A 170 10.71 -5.55 -13.71
CA ALA A 170 12.15 -5.66 -13.50
C ALA A 170 12.52 -6.46 -12.25
N SER A 171 11.56 -7.01 -11.50
CA SER A 171 11.84 -7.91 -10.38
C SER A 171 12.63 -9.13 -10.86
N ALA A 172 13.75 -9.43 -10.20
CA ALA A 172 14.59 -10.58 -10.56
C ALA A 172 13.99 -11.94 -10.14
N PHE A 173 12.82 -11.95 -9.50
CA PHE A 173 12.17 -13.16 -8.99
C PHE A 173 10.90 -13.51 -9.77
N GLN A 174 10.02 -12.53 -9.96
CA GLN A 174 8.71 -12.74 -10.56
C GLN A 174 8.04 -11.43 -10.99
N VAL A 175 7.18 -11.49 -12.01
CA VAL A 175 6.36 -10.35 -12.43
C VAL A 175 5.03 -10.35 -11.68
N THR A 176 4.72 -9.24 -11.00
CA THR A 176 3.41 -9.03 -10.36
C THR A 176 2.39 -8.58 -11.40
N ALA A 177 1.17 -9.12 -11.34
CA ALA A 177 0.06 -8.73 -12.20
C ALA A 177 -0.88 -7.72 -11.52
N ASN A 178 -1.62 -6.94 -12.31
CA ASN A 178 -2.64 -6.04 -11.79
C ASN A 178 -3.91 -6.83 -11.39
N PRO A 179 -4.44 -6.69 -10.15
CA PRO A 179 -5.65 -7.40 -9.74
C PRO A 179 -6.91 -7.07 -10.55
N TRP A 180 -6.94 -5.94 -11.27
CA TRP A 180 -8.06 -5.57 -12.14
C TRP A 180 -7.97 -6.20 -13.53
N ASP A 181 -6.78 -6.59 -13.97
CA ASP A 181 -6.53 -7.22 -15.27
C ASP A 181 -5.17 -7.94 -15.22
N LEU A 182 -5.20 -9.28 -15.20
CA LEU A 182 -4.00 -10.11 -15.06
C LEU A 182 -3.01 -9.95 -16.23
N GLY A 183 -3.43 -9.38 -17.37
CA GLY A 183 -2.57 -9.05 -18.50
C GLY A 183 -1.86 -7.70 -18.40
N ARG A 184 -2.07 -6.95 -17.31
CA ARG A 184 -1.52 -5.59 -17.12
C ARG A 184 -0.60 -5.49 -15.92
N VAL A 185 0.24 -4.47 -15.97
CA VAL A 185 1.17 -4.14 -14.88
C VAL A 185 0.44 -3.48 -13.70
N PRO A 186 0.88 -3.74 -12.46
CA PRO A 186 0.37 -3.07 -11.26
C PRO A 186 1.00 -1.68 -11.07
N GLY A 187 1.87 -1.26 -11.98
CA GLY A 187 2.73 -0.09 -11.81
C GLY A 187 4.01 -0.43 -11.03
N GLY A 188 4.75 0.58 -10.62
CA GLY A 188 6.03 0.38 -9.93
C GLY A 188 6.63 1.67 -9.36
N SER A 189 7.65 1.56 -8.51
CA SER A 189 8.30 0.31 -8.13
C SER A 189 7.64 -0.45 -6.98
N SER A 190 6.55 0.05 -6.39
CA SER A 190 5.85 -0.65 -5.29
C SER A 190 4.61 -1.41 -5.78
N GLY A 191 4.69 -2.05 -6.96
CA GLY A 191 3.54 -2.70 -7.58
C GLY A 191 2.99 -3.87 -6.77
N GLY A 192 3.86 -4.69 -6.15
CA GLY A 192 3.41 -5.75 -5.24
C GLY A 192 2.66 -5.21 -4.02
N SER A 193 3.09 -4.07 -3.48
CA SER A 193 2.45 -3.42 -2.33
C SER A 193 1.04 -2.93 -2.66
N ALA A 194 0.86 -2.28 -3.83
CA ALA A 194 -0.44 -1.80 -4.29
C ALA A 194 -1.38 -2.94 -4.68
N ALA A 195 -0.86 -3.93 -5.42
CA ALA A 195 -1.63 -5.10 -5.84
C ALA A 195 -2.09 -5.94 -4.64
N ALA A 196 -1.26 -6.11 -3.60
CA ALA A 196 -1.64 -6.83 -2.40
C ALA A 196 -2.83 -6.18 -1.67
N VAL A 197 -2.87 -4.85 -1.59
CA VAL A 197 -4.00 -4.12 -0.98
C VAL A 197 -5.24 -4.24 -1.87
N ALA A 198 -5.12 -4.02 -3.17
CA ALA A 198 -6.23 -4.13 -4.12
C ALA A 198 -6.84 -5.54 -4.14
N ALA A 199 -6.02 -6.58 -3.99
CA ALA A 199 -6.43 -7.97 -3.95
C ALA A 199 -6.96 -8.44 -2.58
N ARG A 200 -6.92 -7.58 -1.55
CA ARG A 200 -7.24 -7.89 -0.14
C ARG A 200 -6.36 -9.00 0.46
N GLN A 201 -5.09 -9.04 0.06
CA GLN A 201 -4.09 -9.94 0.64
C GLN A 201 -3.45 -9.35 1.91
N CYS A 202 -3.57 -8.03 2.09
CA CYS A 202 -3.31 -7.32 3.33
C CYS A 202 -4.32 -6.16 3.44
N MET A 203 -4.48 -5.58 4.63
CA MET A 203 -5.36 -4.43 4.84
C MET A 203 -4.72 -3.15 4.31
N VAL A 204 -3.43 -3.00 4.60
CA VAL A 204 -2.60 -1.87 4.22
C VAL A 204 -1.20 -2.35 3.88
N SER A 205 -0.42 -1.53 3.19
CA SER A 205 0.97 -1.87 2.92
C SER A 205 1.88 -0.65 2.93
N LEU A 206 3.18 -0.90 3.16
CA LEU A 206 4.24 0.08 2.98
C LEU A 206 4.86 -0.05 1.60
N GLY A 207 5.13 1.10 0.98
CA GLY A 207 5.98 1.22 -0.20
C GLY A 207 7.08 2.25 -0.02
N SER A 208 7.83 2.51 -1.09
CA SER A 208 8.78 3.62 -1.17
C SER A 208 8.53 4.40 -2.46
N ASP A 209 8.53 5.73 -2.36
CA ASP A 209 8.30 6.66 -3.48
C ASP A 209 9.53 7.54 -3.65
N THR A 210 10.20 7.38 -4.80
CA THR A 210 11.34 8.22 -5.21
C THR A 210 10.93 9.17 -6.33
N GLY A 211 10.20 8.66 -7.33
CA GLY A 211 9.74 9.42 -8.50
C GLY A 211 8.26 9.21 -8.83
N GLY A 212 7.46 8.67 -7.90
CA GLY A 212 6.09 8.21 -8.16
C GLY A 212 5.81 6.80 -7.67
N SER A 213 6.80 6.11 -7.09
CA SER A 213 6.77 4.67 -6.84
C SER A 213 5.75 4.21 -5.79
N VAL A 214 5.02 5.11 -5.12
CA VAL A 214 3.79 4.80 -4.35
C VAL A 214 2.55 5.28 -5.08
N ARG A 215 2.54 6.54 -5.53
CA ARG A 215 1.35 7.15 -6.15
C ARG A 215 0.95 6.50 -7.48
N GLN A 216 1.91 6.16 -8.31
CA GLN A 216 1.67 5.54 -9.62
C GLN A 216 1.07 4.13 -9.51
N PRO A 217 1.63 3.19 -8.74
CA PRO A 217 1.01 1.88 -8.59
C PRO A 217 -0.33 1.94 -7.83
N ALA A 218 -0.51 2.92 -6.92
CA ALA A 218 -1.81 3.16 -6.30
C ALA A 218 -2.88 3.53 -7.35
N SER A 219 -2.53 4.43 -8.29
CA SER A 219 -3.42 4.79 -9.40
C SER A 219 -3.72 3.61 -10.31
N PHE A 220 -2.76 2.74 -10.59
CA PHE A 220 -2.94 1.60 -11.49
C PHE A 220 -3.78 0.48 -10.85
N CYS A 221 -3.65 0.28 -9.54
CA CYS A 221 -4.39 -0.75 -8.80
C CYS A 221 -5.67 -0.23 -8.15
N GLY A 222 -6.03 1.04 -8.32
CA GLY A 222 -7.27 1.61 -7.79
C GLY A 222 -7.33 1.63 -6.25
N VAL A 223 -6.21 1.93 -5.60
CA VAL A 223 -6.09 2.04 -4.14
C VAL A 223 -5.61 3.44 -3.74
N VAL A 224 -5.67 3.78 -2.45
CA VAL A 224 -5.09 5.02 -1.94
C VAL A 224 -3.59 4.82 -1.76
N GLY A 225 -2.78 5.73 -2.30
CA GLY A 225 -1.33 5.77 -2.11
C GLY A 225 -0.86 7.15 -1.67
N LEU A 226 -0.15 7.20 -0.54
CA LEU A 226 0.29 8.45 0.07
C LEU A 226 1.81 8.51 0.15
N LYS A 227 2.41 9.50 -0.51
CA LYS A 227 3.81 9.89 -0.31
C LYS A 227 3.85 11.09 0.64
N PRO A 228 4.35 10.95 1.88
CA PRO A 228 4.43 12.08 2.79
C PRO A 228 5.51 13.09 2.38
N THR A 229 5.57 14.20 3.10
CA THR A 229 6.68 15.17 3.01
C THR A 229 8.01 14.48 3.31
N TYR A 230 9.06 14.85 2.58
CA TYR A 230 10.42 14.36 2.84
C TYR A 230 10.82 14.64 4.30
N GLY A 231 11.37 13.64 4.99
CA GLY A 231 11.72 13.71 6.41
C GLY A 231 10.58 13.43 7.40
N ARG A 232 9.32 13.25 6.95
CA ARG A 232 8.19 12.91 7.84
C ARG A 232 8.28 11.49 8.40
N VAL A 233 8.75 10.55 7.57
CA VAL A 233 8.99 9.16 7.95
C VAL A 233 10.49 8.91 7.79
N SER A 234 11.11 8.31 8.81
CA SER A 234 12.53 7.98 8.79
C SER A 234 12.87 7.05 7.61
N ARG A 235 14.01 7.31 6.98
CA ARG A 235 14.60 6.45 5.94
C ARG A 235 15.58 5.44 6.52
N PHE A 236 15.81 5.43 7.84
CA PHE A 236 16.67 4.44 8.47
C PHE A 236 16.11 3.02 8.26
N GLY A 237 16.91 2.18 7.60
CA GLY A 237 16.53 0.82 7.18
C GLY A 237 15.71 0.75 5.88
N LEU A 238 15.47 1.85 5.19
CA LEU A 238 15.08 1.84 3.78
C LEU A 238 16.34 1.70 2.92
N MET A 239 16.39 0.70 2.04
CA MET A 239 17.49 0.60 1.08
C MET A 239 17.41 1.76 0.10
N ALA A 240 18.45 2.59 0.07
CA ALA A 240 18.46 3.83 -0.70
C ALA A 240 18.50 3.56 -2.20
N TYR A 241 17.71 4.33 -2.94
CA TYR A 241 17.82 4.50 -4.38
C TYR A 241 18.31 5.92 -4.70
N ALA A 242 17.58 6.95 -4.27
CA ALA A 242 17.99 8.34 -4.36
C ALA A 242 17.70 9.07 -3.05
N SER A 243 18.73 9.20 -2.20
CA SER A 243 18.59 9.64 -0.81
C SER A 243 17.87 10.99 -0.59
N SER A 244 17.96 11.91 -1.54
CA SER A 244 17.29 13.22 -1.47
C SER A 244 15.81 13.19 -1.89
N LEU A 245 15.31 12.03 -2.33
CA LEU A 245 13.97 11.86 -2.89
C LEU A 245 13.20 10.73 -2.22
N ASP A 246 13.88 9.67 -1.79
CA ASP A 246 13.28 8.47 -1.22
C ASP A 246 12.42 8.80 0.01
N VAL A 247 11.18 8.32 0.03
CA VAL A 247 10.29 8.40 1.19
C VAL A 247 9.51 7.09 1.32
N ILE A 248 9.40 6.55 2.53
CA ILE A 248 8.46 5.45 2.80
C ILE A 248 7.02 6.02 2.73
N GLY A 249 6.19 5.42 1.89
CA GLY A 249 4.79 5.78 1.74
C GLY A 249 3.84 4.65 2.12
N CYS A 250 2.56 4.96 2.16
CA CYS A 250 1.51 4.06 2.64
C CYS A 250 0.50 3.77 1.54
N PHE A 251 -0.01 2.55 1.52
CA PHE A 251 -1.17 2.15 0.75
C PHE A 251 -2.31 1.71 1.67
N GLY A 252 -3.54 2.04 1.29
CA GLY A 252 -4.75 1.56 1.95
C GLY A 252 -5.92 1.48 0.96
N SER A 253 -6.95 0.74 1.32
CA SER A 253 -8.21 0.71 0.54
C SER A 253 -9.04 1.98 0.74
N THR A 254 -8.78 2.74 1.81
CA THR A 254 -9.41 4.02 2.12
C THR A 254 -8.39 5.08 2.51
N VAL A 255 -8.79 6.35 2.43
CA VAL A 255 -7.95 7.49 2.88
C VAL A 255 -7.65 7.39 4.37
N ALA A 256 -8.65 6.96 5.16
CA ALA A 256 -8.49 6.74 6.59
C ALA A 256 -7.41 5.69 6.88
N ASP A 257 -7.44 4.54 6.20
CA ASP A 257 -6.45 3.47 6.41
C ASP A 257 -5.02 3.93 6.08
N ALA A 258 -4.84 4.62 4.94
CA ALA A 258 -3.53 5.15 4.55
C ALA A 258 -3.04 6.24 5.53
N GLY A 259 -3.94 7.10 6.02
CA GLY A 259 -3.65 8.15 6.99
C GLY A 259 -3.29 7.60 8.37
N MET A 260 -4.01 6.59 8.86
CA MET A 260 -3.70 5.91 10.13
C MET A 260 -2.35 5.21 10.07
N LEU A 261 -2.05 4.51 8.97
CA LEU A 261 -0.75 3.88 8.79
C LEU A 261 0.37 4.93 8.72
N LEU A 262 0.16 6.03 8.00
CA LEU A 262 1.13 7.11 7.93
C LEU A 262 1.40 7.70 9.31
N HIS A 263 0.35 7.96 10.10
CA HIS A 263 0.48 8.49 11.46
C HIS A 263 1.35 7.55 12.31
N ALA A 264 1.08 6.24 12.27
CA ALA A 264 1.80 5.22 13.02
C ALA A 264 3.32 5.20 12.72
N ILE A 265 3.72 5.39 11.46
CA ILE A 265 5.14 5.34 11.07
C ILE A 265 5.84 6.70 11.07
N SER A 266 5.10 7.79 11.20
CA SER A 266 5.64 9.16 11.18
C SER A 266 6.40 9.51 12.47
N GLY A 267 7.24 10.54 12.36
CA GLY A 267 7.89 11.18 13.50
C GLY A 267 9.41 11.14 13.43
N TYR A 268 10.03 11.99 14.26
CA TYR A 268 11.47 12.15 14.33
C TYR A 268 12.18 10.84 14.67
N ASP A 269 13.32 10.62 14.01
CA ASP A 269 14.23 9.53 14.29
C ASP A 269 15.67 10.03 14.37
N ARG A 270 16.33 9.74 15.49
CA ARG A 270 17.74 10.11 15.70
C ARG A 270 18.73 9.37 14.80
N PHE A 271 18.31 8.23 14.22
CA PHE A 271 19.16 7.43 13.32
C PHE A 271 19.12 7.92 11.86
N ASP A 272 18.23 8.87 11.55
CA ASP A 272 18.13 9.50 10.24
C ASP A 272 18.33 11.00 10.38
N SER A 273 19.50 11.51 10.00
CA SER A 273 19.82 12.93 10.05
C SER A 273 18.93 13.82 9.16
N THR A 274 18.19 13.22 8.23
CA THR A 274 17.21 13.91 7.36
C THR A 274 15.78 13.87 7.91
N SER A 275 15.57 13.17 9.04
CA SER A 275 14.29 13.12 9.71
C SER A 275 13.94 14.48 10.31
N SER A 276 12.73 14.95 10.03
CA SER A 276 12.23 16.22 10.53
C SER A 276 11.92 16.12 12.02
N LYS A 277 12.32 17.16 12.77
CA LYS A 277 11.94 17.34 14.18
C LYS A 277 10.57 18.00 14.37
N GLN A 278 9.88 18.34 13.28
CA GLN A 278 8.53 18.90 13.39
C GLN A 278 7.55 17.84 13.89
N ASP A 279 6.66 18.25 14.78
CA ASP A 279 5.61 17.40 15.32
C ASP A 279 4.78 16.74 14.22
N VAL A 280 4.29 15.54 14.51
CA VAL A 280 3.42 14.79 13.60
C VAL A 280 2.02 15.40 13.72
N PRO A 281 1.42 15.89 12.63
CA PRO A 281 0.05 16.36 12.67
C PRO A 281 -0.91 15.20 13.01
N GLU A 282 -2.00 15.53 13.69
CA GLU A 282 -3.07 14.59 14.03
C GLU A 282 -3.89 14.21 12.78
N PHE A 283 -3.32 13.36 11.92
CA PHE A 283 -3.97 12.93 10.68
C PHE A 283 -5.32 12.24 10.95
N GLN A 284 -5.46 11.53 12.07
CA GLN A 284 -6.63 10.71 12.39
C GLN A 284 -7.84 11.54 12.83
N SER A 285 -7.61 12.73 13.39
CA SER A 285 -8.67 13.64 13.85
C SER A 285 -9.66 14.08 12.76
N GLN A 286 -9.25 13.95 11.49
CA GLN A 286 -10.07 14.31 10.33
C GLN A 286 -10.93 13.16 9.80
N PHE A 287 -10.71 11.92 10.27
CA PHE A 287 -11.35 10.71 9.74
C PHE A 287 -12.23 9.96 10.75
N LEU A 288 -12.07 10.25 12.04
CA LEU A 288 -12.89 9.69 13.11
C LEU A 288 -14.00 10.68 13.45
N SER A 289 -15.27 10.27 13.36
CA SER A 289 -16.34 11.02 14.03
C SER A 289 -16.07 11.02 15.53
N VAL A 290 -16.56 12.04 16.23
CA VAL A 290 -16.39 12.24 17.68
C VAL A 290 -16.76 10.99 18.49
N ASP A 291 -17.72 10.19 18.01
CA ASP A 291 -18.16 8.93 18.63
C ASP A 291 -17.06 7.84 18.72
N HIS A 292 -16.02 7.90 17.88
CA HIS A 292 -14.89 6.97 17.95
C HIS A 292 -13.84 7.36 19.00
N PHE A 293 -13.84 8.61 19.48
CA PHE A 293 -12.94 9.06 20.54
C PHE A 293 -13.39 8.61 21.93
N GLU A 294 -14.67 8.27 22.12
CA GLU A 294 -15.16 7.71 23.40
C GLU A 294 -14.52 6.34 23.73
N TYR A 295 -14.04 5.61 22.72
CA TYR A 295 -13.32 4.34 22.89
C TYR A 295 -11.80 4.48 23.02
N LEU A 296 -11.26 5.70 22.95
CA LEU A 296 -9.82 5.98 23.12
C LEU A 296 -9.48 6.57 24.51
N ASN A 297 -10.50 6.91 25.31
CA ASN A 297 -10.34 7.55 26.63
C ASN A 297 -10.77 6.66 27.82
N HIS A 298 -10.95 5.36 27.60
CA HIS A 298 -11.22 4.35 28.63
C HIS A 298 -10.28 3.16 28.44
#